data_AF-A0A955GZJ0-F1
#
_entry.id   AF-A0A955GZJ0-F1
#
_cell.length_a   1.000
_cell.length_b   1.000
_cell.length_c   1.000
_cell.angle_alpha   90.00
_cell.angle_beta   90.00
_cell.angle_gamma   90.00
#
_symmetry.space_group_name_H-M   'P 1'
#
loop_
_entity.id
_entity.type
_entity.pdbx_description
1 polymer ?
#
loop_
_entity_poly.entity_id
_entity_poly.type
_entity_poly.pdbx_seq_one_letter_code
_entity_poly.pdbx_strand_id
1 'polypeptide(L)'
;MFNISEKLLATKPKVGEVIFIAIDGHGGSGKSISAKLLSKKLQAEVIHTDDFSGWDNVIDKVFKPIINGAKTLSYQPISWWSGHHPQPITNQAVTKIMILEGVGSSRTELTDYISFNILLIPRRKFV
;
A
#
# COMPACT_ATOMS: atom_id res chain seq x y z
N MET A 1 2.99 -3.85 25.20
CA MET A 1 3.44 -4.49 23.95
C MET A 1 2.44 -4.11 22.87
N PHE A 2 2.86 -3.52 21.75
CA PHE A 2 1.94 -3.03 20.71
C PHE A 2 1.43 -4.20 19.86
N ASN A 3 0.12 -4.49 19.88
CA ASN A 3 -0.49 -5.56 19.09
C ASN A 3 -1.20 -4.98 17.86
N ILE A 4 -0.57 -5.12 16.69
CA ILE A 4 -1.13 -4.67 15.40
C ILE A 4 -2.47 -5.33 15.12
N SER A 5 -2.64 -6.61 15.44
CA SER A 5 -3.87 -7.36 15.13
C SER A 5 -5.08 -6.77 15.86
N GLU A 6 -4.96 -6.44 17.14
CA GLU A 6 -6.03 -5.81 17.92
C GLU A 6 -6.42 -4.43 17.37
N LYS A 7 -5.43 -3.63 16.98
CA LYS A 7 -5.67 -2.32 16.38
C LYS A 7 -6.39 -2.44 15.03
N LEU A 8 -6.02 -3.43 14.22
CA LEU A 8 -6.68 -3.68 12.93
C LEU A 8 -8.13 -4.12 13.11
N LEU A 9 -8.46 -4.90 14.14
CA LEU A 9 -9.85 -5.28 14.45
C LEU A 9 -10.74 -4.08 14.80
N ALA A 10 -10.18 -3.03 15.41
CA ALA A 10 -10.89 -1.80 15.73
C ALA A 10 -10.86 -0.76 14.59
N THR A 11 -10.16 -1.05 13.49
CA THR A 11 -9.98 -0.11 12.38
C THR A 11 -11.16 -0.17 11.44
N LYS A 12 -11.72 0.99 11.08
CA LYS A 12 -12.80 1.09 10.09
C LYS A 12 -12.22 1.13 8.66
N PRO A 13 -12.82 0.40 7.71
CA PRO A 13 -12.45 0.54 6.30
C PRO A 13 -12.80 1.95 5.81
N LYS A 14 -12.01 2.46 4.87
CA LYS A 14 -12.24 3.76 4.21
C LYS A 14 -12.44 3.63 2.70
N VAL A 15 -12.15 2.46 2.13
CA VAL A 15 -12.24 2.19 0.69
C VAL A 15 -13.22 1.05 0.47
N GLY A 16 -14.51 1.38 0.42
CA GLY A 16 -15.58 0.37 0.50
C GLY A 16 -15.45 -0.44 1.80
N GLU A 17 -15.41 -1.77 1.67
CA GLU A 17 -15.22 -2.70 2.80
C GLU A 17 -13.74 -3.04 3.08
N VAL A 18 -12.79 -2.36 2.42
CA VAL A 18 -11.35 -2.67 2.51
C VAL A 18 -10.66 -1.78 3.53
N ILE A 19 -9.86 -2.42 4.40
CA ILE A 19 -8.92 -1.74 5.31
C ILE A 19 -7.59 -1.55 4.58
N PHE A 20 -7.22 -0.30 4.31
CA PHE A 20 -5.92 0.03 3.74
C PHE A 20 -4.90 0.34 4.82
N ILE A 21 -3.80 -0.40 4.82
CA ILE A 21 -2.64 -0.16 5.68
C ILE A 21 -1.55 0.52 4.84
N ALA A 22 -1.13 1.72 5.22
CA ALA A 22 0.07 2.33 4.65
C ALA A 22 1.32 1.85 5.41
N ILE A 23 2.36 1.46 4.68
CA ILE A 23 3.70 1.20 5.22
C ILE A 23 4.68 2.18 4.59
N ASP A 24 5.02 3.21 5.36
CA ASP A 24 5.86 4.33 4.93
C ASP A 24 7.24 4.30 5.61
N GLY A 25 8.19 5.03 5.06
CA GLY A 25 9.57 5.13 5.50
C GLY A 25 10.53 5.45 4.36
N HIS A 26 11.71 5.97 4.68
CA HIS A 26 12.73 6.34 3.69
C HIS A 26 13.23 5.13 2.87
N GLY A 27 13.88 5.39 1.72
CA GLY A 27 14.56 4.35 0.94
C GLY A 27 15.51 3.51 1.81
N GLY A 28 15.47 2.18 1.63
CA GLY A 28 16.29 1.25 2.43
C GLY A 28 15.80 1.00 3.87
N SER A 29 14.66 1.54 4.31
CA SER A 29 14.15 1.31 5.68
C SER A 29 13.56 -0.08 5.94
N GLY A 30 13.44 -0.93 4.91
CA GLY A 30 12.87 -2.27 5.02
C GLY A 30 11.37 -2.38 4.73
N LYS A 31 10.70 -1.33 4.23
CA LYS A 31 9.26 -1.32 3.91
C LYS A 31 8.79 -2.53 3.13
N SER A 32 9.40 -2.81 1.97
CA SER A 32 8.95 -3.90 1.11
C SER A 32 9.11 -5.27 1.78
N ILE A 33 10.12 -5.44 2.65
CA ILE A 33 10.28 -6.66 3.45
C ILE A 33 9.16 -6.75 4.50
N SER A 34 8.93 -5.68 5.26
CA SER A 34 7.86 -5.63 6.26
C SER A 34 6.48 -5.81 5.64
N ALA A 35 6.21 -5.19 4.49
CA ALA A 35 4.98 -5.35 3.72
C ALA A 35 4.78 -6.80 3.30
N LYS A 36 5.81 -7.46 2.75
CA LYS A 36 5.77 -8.87 2.36
C LYS A 36 5.53 -9.81 3.55
N LEU A 37 6.10 -9.53 4.72
CA LEU A 37 5.89 -10.36 5.91
C LEU A 37 4.49 -10.16 6.48
N LEU A 38 4.02 -8.91 6.53
CA LEU A 38 2.70 -8.57 7.04
C LEU A 38 1.60 -9.07 6.10
N SER A 39 1.80 -8.98 4.79
CA SER A 39 0.85 -9.43 3.77
C SER A 39 0.54 -10.92 3.91
N LYS A 40 1.58 -11.75 4.09
CA LYS A 40 1.43 -13.19 4.37
C LYS A 40 0.64 -13.45 5.65
N LYS A 41 0.92 -12.70 6.72
CA LYS A 41 0.24 -12.88 8.01
C LYS A 41 -1.23 -12.46 7.95
N LEU A 42 -1.54 -11.43 7.18
CA LEU A 42 -2.89 -10.85 7.09
C LEU A 42 -3.70 -11.35 5.88
N GLN A 43 -3.10 -12.20 5.03
CA GLN A 43 -3.69 -12.60 3.74
C GLN A 43 -4.10 -11.38 2.90
N ALA A 44 -3.21 -10.40 2.83
CA ALA A 44 -3.42 -9.13 2.15
C ALA A 44 -2.62 -9.07 0.84
N GLU A 45 -3.17 -8.38 -0.15
CA GLU A 45 -2.42 -7.96 -1.33
C GLU A 45 -1.62 -6.68 -1.07
N VAL A 46 -0.49 -6.53 -1.78
CA VAL A 46 0.42 -5.39 -1.66
C VAL A 46 0.37 -4.56 -2.95
N ILE A 47 0.26 -3.26 -2.79
CA ILE A 47 0.34 -2.25 -3.84
C ILE A 47 1.61 -1.44 -3.59
N HIS A 48 2.44 -1.31 -4.61
CA HIS A 48 3.68 -0.53 -4.54
C HIS A 48 3.43 0.88 -5.06
N THR A 49 3.74 1.92 -4.26
CA THR A 49 3.57 3.31 -4.73
C THR A 49 4.41 3.59 -5.97
N ASP A 50 5.54 2.90 -6.11
CA ASP A 50 6.46 3.03 -7.25
C ASP A 50 5.85 2.51 -8.56
N ASP A 51 4.70 1.83 -8.53
CA ASP A 51 3.97 1.50 -9.76
C ASP A 51 3.31 2.73 -10.40
N PHE A 52 3.19 3.84 -9.67
CA PHE A 52 2.40 5.00 -10.06
C PHE A 52 3.25 6.27 -10.13
N SER A 53 2.99 7.13 -11.12
CA SER A 53 3.69 8.42 -11.28
C SER A 53 3.25 9.52 -10.30
N GLY A 54 2.34 9.19 -9.38
CA GLY A 54 1.76 10.13 -8.45
C GLY A 54 0.55 9.57 -7.72
N TRP A 55 0.03 10.36 -6.79
CA TRP A 55 -1.06 9.95 -5.90
C TRP A 55 -2.43 9.93 -6.53
N ASP A 56 -2.69 10.85 -7.45
CA ASP A 56 -3.93 10.83 -8.23
C ASP A 56 -4.07 9.49 -8.97
N ASN A 57 -2.95 8.93 -9.46
CA ASN A 57 -2.96 7.61 -10.09
C ASN A 57 -3.25 6.47 -9.09
N VAL A 58 -2.74 6.53 -7.85
CA VAL A 58 -3.12 5.56 -6.82
C VAL A 58 -4.63 5.65 -6.55
N ILE A 59 -5.15 6.86 -6.38
CA ILE A 59 -6.58 7.09 -6.14
C ILE A 59 -7.43 6.56 -7.30
N ASP A 60 -7.06 6.90 -8.53
CA ASP A 60 -7.83 6.57 -9.73
C ASP A 60 -7.74 5.09 -10.14
N LYS A 61 -6.59 4.46 -9.92
CA LYS A 61 -6.33 3.08 -10.36
C LYS A 61 -6.55 2.04 -9.27
N VAL A 62 -6.56 2.44 -7.99
CA VAL A 62 -6.69 1.52 -6.85
C VAL A 62 -7.95 1.84 -6.05
N PHE A 63 -8.03 3.04 -5.45
CA PHE A 63 -9.09 3.32 -4.47
C PHE A 63 -10.47 3.50 -5.10
N LYS A 64 -10.60 4.34 -6.14
CA LYS A 64 -11.88 4.58 -6.83
C LYS A 64 -12.47 3.28 -7.40
N PRO A 65 -11.71 2.40 -8.08
CA PRO A 65 -12.24 1.11 -8.53
C PRO A 65 -12.79 0.25 -7.39
N ILE A 66 -12.08 0.16 -6.27
CA ILE A 66 -12.53 -0.62 -5.10
C ILE A 66 -13.80 -0.01 -4.50
N ILE A 67 -13.87 1.32 -4.35
CA ILE A 67 -15.07 2.03 -3.89
C ILE A 67 -16.27 1.73 -4.82
N ASN A 68 -16.02 1.63 -6.11
CA ASN A 68 -17.02 1.29 -7.13
C ASN A 68 -17.31 -0.23 -7.25
N GLY A 69 -16.78 -1.05 -6.32
CA GLY A 69 -17.12 -2.46 -6.20
C GLY A 69 -16.19 -3.44 -6.93
N ALA A 70 -15.07 -2.98 -7.47
CA ALA A 70 -14.09 -3.86 -8.11
C ALA A 70 -13.61 -4.97 -7.15
N LYS A 71 -13.55 -6.21 -7.64
CA LYS A 71 -13.03 -7.39 -6.92
C LYS A 71 -11.62 -7.75 -7.31
N THR A 72 -11.15 -7.21 -8.42
CA THR A 72 -9.77 -7.32 -8.89
C THR A 72 -9.29 -5.97 -9.42
N LEU A 73 -7.98 -5.78 -9.41
CA LEU A 73 -7.30 -4.64 -9.98
C LEU A 73 -6.42 -5.10 -11.14
N SER A 74 -6.41 -4.28 -12.20
CA SER A 74 -5.50 -4.43 -13.33
C SER A 74 -5.00 -3.05 -13.72
N TYR A 75 -3.68 -2.86 -13.74
CA TYR A 75 -3.05 -1.59 -14.07
C TYR A 75 -1.65 -1.81 -14.65
N GLN A 76 -1.15 -0.81 -15.37
CA GLN A 76 0.20 -0.82 -15.92
C GLN A 76 1.12 -0.01 -15.02
N PRO A 77 2.12 -0.62 -14.36
CA PRO A 77 3.12 0.15 -13.63
C PRO A 77 3.90 1.08 -14.57
N ILE A 78 4.31 2.25 -14.08
CA ILE A 78 5.04 3.23 -14.88
C ILE A 78 6.49 2.81 -15.17
N SER A 79 6.94 3.09 -16.39
CA SER A 79 8.35 3.07 -16.78
C SER A 79 9.05 4.35 -16.31
N TRP A 80 9.88 4.22 -15.27
CA TRP A 80 10.62 5.36 -14.70
C TRP A 80 11.87 5.78 -15.49
N TRP A 81 12.46 4.89 -16.29
CA TRP A 81 13.64 5.20 -17.10
C TRP A 81 13.65 4.37 -18.39
N SER A 82 14.42 4.80 -19.39
CA SER A 82 14.56 4.08 -20.65
C SER A 82 15.05 2.65 -20.41
N GLY A 83 14.31 1.65 -20.91
CA GLY A 83 14.58 0.24 -20.68
C GLY A 83 13.91 -0.38 -19.45
N HIS A 84 13.26 0.42 -18.60
CA HIS A 84 12.41 -0.10 -17.53
C HIS A 84 11.05 -0.50 -18.10
N HIS A 85 10.82 -1.79 -18.31
CA HIS A 85 9.56 -2.30 -18.87
C HIS A 85 8.86 -3.20 -17.84
N PRO A 86 8.17 -2.60 -16.84
CA PRO A 86 7.48 -3.38 -15.84
C PRO A 86 6.31 -4.15 -16.48
N GLN A 87 6.10 -5.37 -16.00
CA GLN A 87 4.98 -6.19 -16.45
C GLN A 87 3.65 -5.60 -15.95
N PRO A 88 2.57 -5.67 -16.74
CA PRO A 88 1.25 -5.25 -16.28
C PRO A 88 0.82 -6.08 -15.06
N ILE A 89 0.20 -5.43 -14.09
CA ILE A 89 -0.52 -6.11 -13.03
C ILE A 89 -1.90 -6.49 -13.58
N THR A 90 -2.23 -7.78 -13.54
CA THR A 90 -3.48 -8.31 -14.07
C THR A 90 -4.23 -9.13 -13.04
N ASN A 91 -5.50 -8.83 -12.83
CA ASN A 91 -6.42 -9.55 -11.95
C ASN A 91 -5.91 -9.73 -10.51
N GLN A 92 -5.16 -8.75 -9.99
CA GLN A 92 -4.75 -8.76 -8.59
C GLN A 92 -6.01 -8.69 -7.71
N ALA A 93 -6.14 -9.60 -6.74
CA ALA A 93 -7.34 -9.68 -5.92
C ALA A 93 -7.51 -8.45 -5.02
N VAL A 94 -8.75 -8.00 -4.82
CA VAL A 94 -9.09 -7.05 -3.76
C VAL A 94 -9.40 -7.83 -2.50
N THR A 95 -8.43 -7.89 -1.59
CA THR A 95 -8.55 -8.56 -0.28
C THR A 95 -9.23 -7.65 0.74
N LYS A 96 -9.72 -8.21 1.86
CA LYS A 96 -10.33 -7.42 2.96
C LYS A 96 -9.36 -6.41 3.58
N ILE A 97 -8.08 -6.74 3.58
CA ILE A 97 -6.98 -5.87 4.00
C ILE A 97 -6.07 -5.73 2.79
N MET A 98 -5.68 -4.52 2.44
CA MET A 98 -4.68 -4.25 1.41
C MET A 98 -3.58 -3.37 1.99
N ILE A 99 -2.35 -3.54 1.51
CA ILE A 99 -1.18 -2.79 1.98
C ILE A 99 -0.71 -1.88 0.85
N LEU A 100 -0.68 -0.57 1.09
CA LEU A 100 0.01 0.39 0.22
C LEU A 100 1.40 0.64 0.82
N GLU A 101 2.45 0.25 0.10
CA GLU A 101 3.82 0.40 0.58
C GLU A 101 4.62 1.33 -0.32
N GLY A 102 5.46 2.14 0.31
CA GLY A 102 6.44 2.98 -0.37
C GLY A 102 6.53 4.37 0.21
N VAL A 103 7.46 5.16 -0.33
CA VAL A 103 7.79 6.50 0.21
C VAL A 103 6.60 7.43 0.00
N GLY A 104 6.04 7.92 1.10
CA GLY A 104 4.89 8.81 1.10
C GLY A 104 3.55 8.10 0.97
N SER A 105 3.49 6.78 1.17
CA SER A 105 2.21 6.06 1.30
C SER A 105 1.31 6.59 2.43
N SER A 106 1.85 7.36 3.38
CA SER A 106 1.13 8.08 4.43
C SER A 106 0.93 9.59 4.15
N ARG A 107 1.08 10.05 2.90
CA ARG A 107 0.92 11.48 2.52
C ARG A 107 -0.53 11.95 2.74
N THR A 108 -0.69 13.27 2.96
CA THR A 108 -1.97 13.89 3.33
C THR A 108 -3.07 13.64 2.30
N GLU A 109 -2.74 13.67 1.02
CA GLU A 109 -3.65 13.43 -0.10
C GLU A 109 -4.32 12.04 -0.06
N LEU A 110 -3.70 11.08 0.64
CA LEU A 110 -4.21 9.71 0.77
C LEU A 110 -4.97 9.49 2.09
N THR A 111 -5.05 10.49 2.97
CA THR A 111 -5.58 10.33 4.35
C THR A 111 -7.02 9.81 4.38
N ASP A 112 -7.84 10.20 3.41
CA ASP A 112 -9.24 9.77 3.33
C ASP A 112 -9.40 8.31 2.87
N TYR A 113 -8.32 7.67 2.40
CA TYR A 113 -8.30 6.29 1.94
C TYR A 113 -7.52 5.36 2.88
N ILE A 114 -6.55 5.88 3.64
CA ILE A 114 -5.73 5.07 4.54
C ILE A 114 -6.42 4.86 5.90
N SER A 115 -6.67 3.59 6.23
CA SER A 115 -7.30 3.17 7.48
C SER A 115 -6.30 3.08 8.64
N PHE A 116 -5.05 2.70 8.36
CA PHE A 116 -4.01 2.54 9.38
C PHE A 116 -2.61 2.86 8.82
N ASN A 117 -1.77 3.54 9.59
CA ASN A 117 -0.42 3.93 9.15
C ASN A 117 0.66 3.21 9.99
N ILE A 118 1.68 2.70 9.32
CA ILE A 118 2.90 2.15 9.92
C ILE A 118 4.09 2.92 9.34
N LEU A 119 4.82 3.64 10.19
CA LEU A 119 6.04 4.34 9.80
C LEU A 119 7.27 3.55 10.25
N LEU A 120 8.10 3.15 9.28
CA LEU A 120 9.37 2.48 9.54
C LEU A 120 10.51 3.50 9.65
N ILE A 121 11.02 3.64 10.87
CA ILE A 121 12.18 4.48 11.18
C ILE A 121 13.35 3.56 11.50
N PRO A 122 14.30 3.35 10.56
CA PRO A 122 15.48 2.54 10.84
C PRO A 122 16.34 3.25 11.89
N ARG A 123 16.96 2.46 12.79
CA ARG A 123 17.96 3.01 13.70
C ARG A 123 19.19 3.42 12.88
N ARG A 124 19.36 4.72 12.66
CA ARG A 124 20.65 5.25 12.19
C ARG A 124 21.66 5.16 13.34
N LYS A 125 22.68 4.32 13.21
CA LYS A 125 23.96 4.62 13.85
C LYS A 125 24.65 5.60 12.91
N PHE A 126 24.76 6.87 13.32
CA PHE A 126 25.79 7.73 12.74
C PHE A 126 27.12 7.10 13.16
N VAL A 127 27.86 6.57 12.18
CA VAL A 127 29.30 6.36 12.29
C VAL A 127 29.97 7.59 11.76
#